data_AF-A0A2A4QA77-F1
#
_entry.id   AF-A0A2A4QA77-F1
#
_cell.length_a   1.000
_cell.length_b   1.000
_cell.length_c   1.000
_cell.angle_alpha   90.00
_cell.angle_beta   90.00
_cell.angle_gamma   90.00
#
_symmetry.space_group_name_H-M   'P 1'
#
loop_
_entity.id
_entity.type
_entity.pdbx_description
1 polymer ?
#
loop_
_entity_poly.entity_id
_entity_poly.type
_entity_poly.pdbx_seq_one_letter_code
_entity_poly.pdbx_strand_id
1 'polypeptide(L)'
;MNMLQKLVRRFKADEGGFITLELCLMMPLMVTWIVGSYAFFDGFKTYLTSSKATYTAVDLVARQTIVDDDYIGVVGTIFESIVYADGGTAKIVISSVEQSGDDLVLKWSTGTNGAAALSSAAQIPVEFIPIMTDGETVIVIQSFVPFIPRYSWGKLISKTFENTLAVTPRFTAKITNSDQL
;
A
#
# COMPACT_ATOMS: atom_id res chain seq x y z
N MET A 1 47.47 -0.70 56.49
CA MET A 1 47.04 -0.30 55.13
C MET A 1 45.98 -1.29 54.66
N ASN A 2 44.74 -0.84 54.60
CA ASN A 2 43.56 -1.64 54.96
C ASN A 2 43.23 -2.70 53.91
N MET A 3 42.97 -3.94 54.35
CA MET A 3 42.56 -5.08 53.50
C MET A 3 41.36 -4.72 52.61
N LEU A 4 40.46 -3.89 53.14
CA LEU A 4 39.30 -3.32 52.45
C LEU A 4 39.70 -2.47 51.23
N GLN A 5 40.77 -1.67 51.33
CA GLN A 5 41.27 -0.85 50.21
C GLN A 5 41.85 -1.72 49.09
N LYS A 6 42.49 -2.85 49.42
CA LYS A 6 42.99 -3.81 48.41
C LYS A 6 41.85 -4.54 47.71
N LEU A 7 40.81 -4.96 48.45
CA LEU A 7 39.61 -5.60 47.91
C LEU A 7 38.85 -4.68 46.95
N VAL A 8 38.62 -3.42 47.34
CA VAL A 8 37.95 -2.43 46.49
C VAL A 8 38.77 -2.09 45.25
N ARG A 9 40.10 -1.97 45.36
CA ARG A 9 40.97 -1.74 44.20
C ARG A 9 40.99 -2.93 43.24
N ARG A 10 40.90 -4.16 43.76
CA ARG A 10 40.87 -5.38 42.96
C ARG A 10 39.53 -5.53 42.24
N PHE A 11 38.41 -5.24 42.90
CA PHE A 11 37.08 -5.20 42.30
C PHE A 11 36.96 -4.13 41.19
N LYS A 12 37.53 -2.94 41.42
CA LYS A 12 37.55 -1.87 40.41
C LYS A 12 38.44 -2.19 39.20
N ALA A 13 39.45 -3.04 39.37
CA ALA A 13 40.34 -3.51 38.31
C ALA A 13 39.87 -4.83 37.67
N ASP A 14 38.75 -5.39 38.13
CA ASP A 14 38.21 -6.66 37.63
C ASP A 14 37.26 -6.36 36.46
N GLU A 15 37.82 -6.21 35.26
CA GLU A 15 37.07 -5.91 34.03
C GLU A 15 36.41 -7.17 33.42
N GLY A 16 36.65 -8.36 33.98
CA GLY A 16 36.21 -9.64 33.42
C GLY A 16 34.69 -9.87 33.41
N GLY A 17 33.93 -9.15 34.24
CA GLY A 17 32.46 -9.22 34.29
C GLY A 17 31.71 -8.20 33.44
N PHE A 18 32.41 -7.21 32.87
CA PHE A 18 31.78 -6.11 32.14
C PHE A 18 31.18 -6.56 30.81
N ILE A 19 31.81 -7.51 30.10
CA ILE A 19 31.32 -7.99 28.81
C ILE A 19 29.94 -8.67 28.94
N THR A 20 29.74 -9.47 30.00
CA THR A 20 28.44 -10.11 30.26
C THR A 20 27.37 -9.09 30.65
N LEU A 21 27.73 -8.10 31.47
CA LEU A 21 26.82 -7.01 31.85
C LEU A 21 26.43 -6.15 30.64
N GLU A 22 27.40 -5.79 29.81
CA GLU A 22 27.22 -5.03 28.58
C GLU A 22 26.33 -5.79 27.60
N LEU A 23 26.56 -7.10 27.41
CA LEU A 23 25.69 -7.96 26.61
C LEU A 23 24.26 -8.01 27.17
N CYS A 24 24.09 -8.16 28.48
CA CYS A 24 22.76 -8.17 29.11
C CYS A 24 21.99 -6.85 28.90
N LEU A 25 22.68 -5.72 28.78
CA LEU A 25 22.07 -4.42 28.50
C LEU A 25 21.81 -4.20 27.01
N MET A 26 22.75 -4.62 26.15
CA MET A 26 22.66 -4.46 24.68
C MET A 26 21.72 -5.47 24.04
N MET A 27 21.64 -6.71 24.55
CA MET A 27 20.87 -7.78 23.94
C MET A 27 19.37 -7.46 23.81
N PRO A 28 18.68 -6.93 24.84
CA PRO A 28 17.29 -6.47 24.69
C PRO A 28 17.16 -5.41 23.59
N LEU A 29 18.07 -4.43 23.53
CA LEU A 29 18.08 -3.39 22.50
C LEU A 29 18.30 -3.95 21.09
N MET A 30 19.16 -4.95 20.93
CA MET A 30 19.37 -5.61 19.63
C MET A 30 18.14 -6.42 19.21
N VAL A 31 17.54 -7.17 20.13
CA VAL A 31 16.31 -7.93 19.87
C VAL A 31 15.18 -6.98 19.48
N THR A 32 15.00 -5.89 20.22
CA THR A 32 13.99 -4.88 19.92
C THR A 32 14.21 -4.25 18.54
N TRP A 33 15.46 -3.95 18.19
CA TRP A 33 15.83 -3.41 16.89
C TRP A 33 15.57 -4.39 15.74
N ILE A 34 15.91 -5.66 15.91
CA ILE A 34 15.69 -6.70 14.89
C ILE A 34 14.21 -6.91 14.64
N VAL A 35 13.41 -7.07 15.69
CA VAL A 35 11.95 -7.27 15.56
C VAL A 35 11.29 -6.03 14.97
N GLY A 36 11.68 -4.83 15.41
CA GLY A 36 11.17 -3.58 14.87
C GLY A 36 11.52 -3.38 13.40
N SER A 37 12.76 -3.69 13.00
CA SER A 37 13.19 -3.64 11.61
C SER A 37 12.38 -4.61 10.75
N TYR A 38 12.21 -5.86 11.21
CA TYR A 38 11.42 -6.85 10.49
C TYR A 38 9.98 -6.39 10.26
N ALA A 39 9.29 -5.92 11.30
CA ALA A 39 7.91 -5.44 11.20
C ALA A 39 7.78 -4.21 10.27
N PHE A 40 8.78 -3.32 10.29
CA PHE A 40 8.83 -2.17 9.38
C PHE A 40 9.04 -2.59 7.92
N PHE A 41 9.99 -3.49 7.65
CA PHE A 41 10.24 -4.00 6.30
C PHE A 41 9.05 -4.76 5.73
N ASP A 42 8.33 -5.51 6.56
CA ASP A 42 7.12 -6.24 6.16
C ASP A 42 6.05 -5.25 5.66
N GLY A 43 5.71 -4.24 6.46
CA GLY A 43 4.74 -3.22 6.05
C GLY A 43 5.17 -2.42 4.81
N PHE A 44 6.46 -2.06 4.72
CA PHE A 44 6.99 -1.35 3.56
C PHE A 44 6.96 -2.20 2.28
N LYS A 45 7.26 -3.50 2.40
CA LYS A 45 7.16 -4.45 1.29
C LYS A 45 5.72 -4.56 0.79
N THR A 46 4.74 -4.69 1.70
CA THR A 46 3.31 -4.75 1.33
C THR A 46 2.86 -3.46 0.65
N TYR A 47 3.25 -2.29 1.16
CA TYR A 47 2.96 -1.00 0.53
C TYR A 47 3.53 -0.88 -0.89
N LEU A 48 4.83 -1.19 -1.07
CA LEU A 48 5.47 -1.11 -2.38
C LEU A 48 4.88 -2.11 -3.38
N THR A 49 4.54 -3.32 -2.92
CA THR A 49 3.94 -4.34 -3.78
C THR A 49 2.53 -3.94 -4.20
N SER A 50 1.74 -3.41 -3.27
CA SER A 50 0.42 -2.82 -3.56
C SER A 50 0.53 -1.73 -4.62
N SER A 51 1.42 -0.75 -4.45
CA SER A 51 1.61 0.33 -5.42
C SER A 51 2.01 -0.18 -6.81
N LYS A 52 2.97 -1.12 -6.90
CA LYS A 52 3.38 -1.73 -8.17
C LYS A 52 2.24 -2.48 -8.85
N ALA A 53 1.43 -3.21 -8.08
CA ALA A 53 0.26 -3.90 -8.61
C ALA A 53 -0.76 -2.89 -9.15
N THR A 54 -0.99 -1.77 -8.45
CA THR A 54 -1.89 -0.71 -8.91
C THR A 54 -1.43 -0.14 -10.25
N TYR A 55 -0.13 0.20 -10.38
CA TYR A 55 0.43 0.66 -11.66
C TYR A 55 0.30 -0.39 -12.77
N THR A 56 0.43 -1.67 -12.45
CA THR A 56 0.27 -2.74 -13.44
C THR A 56 -1.18 -2.85 -13.92
N ALA A 57 -2.15 -2.81 -13.00
CA ALA A 57 -3.57 -2.79 -13.34
C ALA A 57 -3.94 -1.57 -14.20
N VAL A 58 -3.38 -0.41 -13.86
CA VAL A 58 -3.54 0.83 -14.64
C VAL A 58 -3.02 0.68 -16.06
N ASP A 59 -1.80 0.16 -16.22
CA ASP A 59 -1.20 -0.03 -17.54
C ASP A 59 -1.96 -1.04 -18.41
N LEU A 60 -2.59 -2.05 -17.79
CA LEU A 60 -3.45 -3.03 -18.48
C LEU A 60 -4.74 -2.38 -18.97
N VAL A 61 -5.40 -1.56 -18.16
CA VAL A 61 -6.66 -0.91 -18.54
C VAL A 61 -6.43 0.23 -19.52
N ALA A 62 -5.39 1.05 -19.31
CA ALA A 62 -5.12 2.22 -20.17
C ALA A 62 -4.83 1.86 -21.64
N ARG A 63 -4.47 0.60 -21.92
CA ARG A 63 -4.22 0.07 -23.26
C ARG A 63 -5.41 -0.66 -23.87
N GLN A 64 -6.62 -0.43 -23.35
CA GLN A 64 -7.86 -0.93 -23.93
C GLN A 64 -8.63 0.19 -24.62
N THR A 65 -9.47 -0.18 -25.57
CA THR A 65 -10.43 0.73 -26.22
C THR A 65 -11.84 0.53 -25.68
N ILE A 66 -12.22 -0.72 -25.46
CA ILE A 66 -13.49 -1.16 -24.88
C ILE A 66 -13.14 -2.19 -23.80
N VAL A 67 -13.84 -2.11 -22.67
CA VAL A 67 -13.74 -3.09 -21.58
C VAL A 67 -15.14 -3.63 -21.26
N ASP A 68 -15.18 -4.79 -20.62
CA ASP A 68 -16.39 -5.36 -19.99
C ASP A 68 -16.08 -5.64 -18.50
N ASP A 69 -17.11 -5.95 -17.71
CA ASP A 69 -16.93 -6.19 -16.28
C ASP A 69 -16.10 -7.46 -16.02
N ASP A 70 -16.15 -8.45 -16.92
CA ASP A 70 -15.34 -9.67 -16.87
C ASP A 70 -13.83 -9.37 -17.02
N TYR A 71 -13.46 -8.49 -17.95
CA TYR A 71 -12.07 -8.04 -18.14
C TYR A 71 -11.56 -7.32 -16.89
N ILE A 72 -12.38 -6.47 -16.27
CA ILE A 72 -12.02 -5.82 -15.00
C ILE A 72 -11.83 -6.86 -13.89
N GLY A 73 -12.65 -7.91 -13.86
CA GLY A 73 -12.46 -9.08 -12.99
C GLY A 73 -11.11 -9.79 -13.21
N VAL A 74 -10.69 -9.97 -14.47
CA VAL A 74 -9.38 -10.54 -14.81
C VAL A 74 -8.23 -9.63 -14.35
N VAL A 75 -8.35 -8.31 -14.55
CA VAL A 75 -7.38 -7.33 -14.02
C VAL A 75 -7.29 -7.42 -12.49
N GLY A 76 -8.43 -7.60 -11.81
CA GLY A 76 -8.48 -7.87 -10.37
C GLY A 76 -7.70 -9.12 -9.96
N THR A 77 -7.84 -10.20 -10.72
CA THR A 77 -7.12 -11.46 -10.47
C THR A 77 -5.60 -11.29 -10.67
N ILE A 78 -5.19 -10.56 -11.71
CA ILE A 78 -3.77 -10.24 -11.92
C ILE A 78 -3.24 -9.37 -10.77
N PHE A 79 -4.00 -8.36 -10.36
CA PHE A 79 -3.65 -7.51 -9.21
C PHE A 79 -3.45 -8.35 -7.94
N GLU A 80 -4.39 -9.25 -7.63
CA GLU A 80 -4.31 -10.14 -6.48
C GLU A 80 -3.11 -11.10 -6.56
N SER A 81 -2.73 -11.55 -7.76
CA SER A 81 -1.54 -12.40 -7.94
C SER A 81 -0.23 -11.69 -7.62
N ILE A 82 -0.19 -10.35 -7.71
CA ILE A 82 1.00 -9.54 -7.42
C ILE A 82 1.03 -9.17 -5.94
N VAL A 83 -0.11 -8.84 -5.35
CA VAL A 83 -0.22 -8.35 -3.97
C VAL A 83 -0.24 -9.49 -2.96
N TYR A 84 0.57 -9.35 -1.90
CA TYR A 84 0.43 -10.17 -0.71
C TYR A 84 -0.52 -9.47 0.26
N ALA A 85 -1.79 -9.84 0.24
CA ALA A 85 -2.78 -9.33 1.20
C ALA A 85 -2.78 -10.22 2.45
N ASP A 86 -2.51 -9.63 3.61
CA ASP A 86 -2.51 -10.36 4.88
C ASP A 86 -3.94 -10.40 5.45
N GLY A 87 -4.50 -11.60 5.61
CA GLY A 87 -5.76 -11.82 6.33
C GLY A 87 -7.04 -11.34 5.64
N GLY A 88 -6.99 -10.93 4.37
CA GLY A 88 -8.16 -10.54 3.60
C GLY A 88 -7.91 -10.49 2.08
N THR A 89 -8.96 -10.21 1.32
CA THR A 89 -8.87 -10.12 -0.15
C THR A 89 -8.55 -8.69 -0.56
N ALA A 90 -7.57 -8.55 -1.47
CA ALA A 90 -7.23 -7.27 -2.06
C ALA A 90 -8.36 -6.80 -2.99
N LYS A 91 -8.69 -5.51 -2.93
CA LYS A 91 -9.80 -4.94 -3.70
C LYS A 91 -9.30 -3.87 -4.64
N ILE A 92 -9.84 -3.81 -5.84
CA ILE A 92 -9.62 -2.69 -6.75
C ILE A 92 -10.95 -2.16 -7.27
N VAL A 93 -11.02 -0.84 -7.44
CA VAL A 93 -12.11 -0.14 -8.11
C VAL A 93 -11.50 0.61 -9.28
N ILE A 94 -12.04 0.37 -10.47
CA ILE A 94 -11.63 1.02 -11.70
C ILE A 94 -12.79 1.88 -12.16
N SER A 95 -12.52 3.13 -12.52
CA SER A 95 -13.52 4.06 -13.01
C SER A 95 -13.00 4.89 -14.16
N SER A 96 -13.92 5.31 -15.03
CA SER A 96 -13.64 6.30 -16.07
C SER A 96 -14.38 7.58 -15.74
N VAL A 97 -13.63 8.68 -15.73
CA VAL A 97 -14.15 10.02 -15.43
C VAL A 97 -13.86 10.93 -16.62
N GLU A 98 -14.87 11.66 -17.05
CA GLU A 98 -14.78 12.64 -18.14
C GLU A 98 -14.99 14.04 -17.57
N GLN A 99 -14.23 15.01 -18.06
CA GLN A 99 -14.49 16.42 -17.80
C GLN A 99 -15.60 16.89 -18.75
N SER A 100 -16.68 17.44 -18.20
CA SER A 100 -17.81 17.98 -18.96
C SER A 100 -18.09 19.42 -18.49
N GLY A 101 -17.55 20.39 -19.21
CA GLY A 101 -17.52 21.79 -18.78
C GLY A 101 -16.67 21.95 -17.53
N ASP A 102 -17.27 22.45 -16.45
CA ASP A 102 -16.64 22.60 -15.15
C ASP A 102 -16.82 21.37 -14.23
N ASP A 103 -17.65 20.41 -14.62
CA ASP A 103 -18.01 19.25 -13.79
C ASP A 103 -17.27 17.98 -14.22
N LEU A 104 -16.89 17.15 -13.23
CA LEU A 104 -16.39 15.80 -13.44
C LEU A 104 -17.54 14.80 -13.46
N VAL A 105 -17.67 14.09 -14.58
CA VAL A 105 -18.74 13.11 -14.79
C VAL A 105 -18.17 11.71 -14.77
N LEU A 106 -18.66 10.88 -13.84
CA LEU A 106 -18.37 9.45 -13.82
C LEU A 106 -19.10 8.76 -14.97
N LYS A 107 -18.37 8.07 -15.85
CA LYS A 107 -18.95 7.34 -16.98
C LYS A 107 -19.28 5.90 -16.63
N TRP A 108 -18.36 5.22 -15.98
CA TRP A 108 -18.55 3.86 -15.49
C TRP A 108 -17.61 3.59 -14.32
N SER A 109 -17.99 2.63 -13.48
CA SER A 109 -17.13 2.14 -12.41
C SER A 109 -17.41 0.68 -12.14
N THR A 110 -16.33 -0.09 -12.00
CA THR A 110 -16.40 -1.52 -11.72
C THR A 110 -15.44 -1.84 -10.59
N GLY A 111 -15.98 -2.44 -9.52
CA GLY A 111 -15.23 -2.91 -8.36
C GLY A 111 -15.03 -4.42 -8.41
N THR A 112 -13.85 -4.90 -8.04
CA THR A 112 -13.54 -6.33 -7.94
C THR A 112 -13.56 -6.81 -6.49
N ASN A 113 -13.68 -8.11 -6.28
CA ASN A 113 -13.59 -8.73 -4.95
C ASN A 113 -14.58 -8.10 -3.92
N GLY A 114 -15.77 -7.72 -4.38
CA GLY A 114 -16.80 -7.09 -3.54
C GLY A 114 -16.45 -5.67 -3.10
N ALA A 115 -15.62 -4.95 -3.86
CA ALA A 115 -15.49 -3.51 -3.75
C ALA A 115 -16.73 -2.83 -4.34
N ALA A 116 -17.27 -1.82 -3.67
CA ALA A 116 -18.36 -1.04 -4.22
C ALA A 116 -17.86 -0.18 -5.38
N ALA A 117 -18.55 -0.25 -6.52
CA ALA A 117 -18.35 0.70 -7.60
C ALA A 117 -18.65 2.13 -7.12
N LEU A 118 -17.97 3.10 -7.71
CA LEU A 118 -18.25 4.51 -7.47
C LEU A 118 -19.62 4.86 -8.09
N SER A 119 -20.41 5.66 -7.37
CA SER A 119 -21.69 6.19 -7.86
C SER A 119 -21.57 7.64 -8.34
N SER A 120 -20.51 8.35 -7.96
CA SER A 120 -20.24 9.72 -8.38
C SER A 120 -18.74 10.01 -8.42
N ALA A 121 -18.32 10.90 -9.32
CA ALA A 121 -16.94 11.39 -9.39
C ALA A 121 -16.52 12.15 -8.13
N ALA A 122 -17.48 12.66 -7.34
CA ALA A 122 -17.21 13.35 -6.07
C ALA A 122 -16.59 12.45 -4.99
N GLN A 123 -16.65 11.13 -5.16
CA GLN A 123 -16.01 10.16 -4.25
C GLN A 123 -14.51 10.00 -4.54
N ILE A 124 -14.01 10.53 -5.65
CA ILE A 124 -12.60 10.50 -6.02
C ILE A 124 -11.94 11.76 -5.44
N PRO A 125 -10.85 11.63 -4.67
CA PRO A 125 -10.17 12.81 -4.13
C PRO A 125 -9.57 13.64 -5.27
N VAL A 126 -9.89 14.94 -5.28
CA VAL A 126 -9.56 15.87 -6.38
C VAL A 126 -8.05 16.01 -6.57
N GLU A 127 -7.25 15.81 -5.53
CA GLU A 127 -5.79 15.87 -5.60
C GLU A 127 -5.15 14.81 -6.53
N PHE A 128 -5.87 13.74 -6.85
CA PHE A 128 -5.39 12.70 -7.77
C PHE A 128 -5.86 12.92 -9.21
N ILE A 129 -6.75 13.88 -9.45
CA ILE A 129 -7.28 14.17 -10.78
C ILE A 129 -6.42 15.28 -11.40
N PRO A 130 -5.83 15.04 -12.60
CA PRO A 130 -5.08 16.08 -13.29
C PRO A 130 -6.01 17.19 -13.80
N ILE A 131 -5.43 18.35 -14.14
CA ILE A 131 -6.19 19.41 -14.81
C ILE A 131 -6.52 18.92 -16.22
N MET A 132 -7.80 18.78 -16.51
CA MET A 132 -8.34 18.22 -17.76
C MET A 132 -9.02 19.31 -18.60
N THR A 133 -8.99 19.12 -19.90
CA THR A 133 -9.79 19.90 -20.85
C THR A 133 -11.19 19.32 -21.02
N ASP A 134 -12.15 20.15 -21.47
CA ASP A 134 -13.51 19.67 -21.71
C ASP A 134 -13.54 18.51 -22.72
N GLY A 135 -14.24 17.44 -22.37
CA GLY A 135 -14.31 16.18 -23.12
C GLY A 135 -13.11 15.24 -22.92
N GLU A 136 -12.09 15.63 -22.16
CA GLU A 136 -10.99 14.74 -21.81
C GLU A 136 -11.47 13.66 -20.83
N THR A 137 -10.91 12.45 -20.92
CA THR A 137 -11.26 11.32 -20.05
C THR A 137 -10.01 10.78 -19.38
N VAL A 138 -10.13 10.46 -18.10
CA VAL A 138 -9.10 9.77 -17.30
C VAL A 138 -9.67 8.51 -16.68
N ILE A 139 -8.83 7.50 -16.57
CA ILE A 139 -9.10 6.28 -15.82
C ILE A 139 -8.53 6.45 -14.42
N VAL A 140 -9.38 6.28 -13.41
CA VAL A 140 -8.99 6.32 -12.01
C VAL A 140 -9.06 4.90 -11.45
N ILE A 141 -7.99 4.49 -10.78
CA ILE A 141 -7.91 3.19 -10.12
C ILE A 141 -7.61 3.41 -8.66
N GLN A 142 -8.45 2.81 -7.82
CA GLN A 142 -8.31 2.79 -6.37
C GLN A 142 -8.09 1.36 -5.91
N SER A 143 -6.99 1.12 -5.21
CA SER A 143 -6.66 -0.19 -4.67
C SER A 143 -6.66 -0.17 -3.15
N PHE A 144 -7.22 -1.22 -2.53
CA PHE A 144 -7.33 -1.38 -1.09
C PHE A 144 -6.72 -2.72 -0.70
N VAL A 145 -5.58 -2.68 0.00
CA VAL A 145 -4.82 -3.87 0.40
C VAL A 145 -4.76 -3.96 1.92
N PRO A 146 -5.42 -4.93 2.55
CA PRO A 146 -5.33 -5.12 3.99
C PRO A 146 -3.93 -5.60 4.39
N PHE A 147 -3.38 -5.01 5.45
CA PHE A 147 -2.11 -5.38 6.05
C PHE A 147 -2.29 -5.63 7.55
N ILE A 148 -1.93 -6.83 7.98
CA ILE A 148 -1.95 -7.26 9.38
C ILE A 148 -0.51 -7.61 9.77
N PRO A 149 0.16 -6.80 10.62
CA PRO A 149 1.53 -7.07 11.01
C PRO A 149 1.61 -8.35 11.84
N ARG A 150 2.54 -9.24 11.50
CA ARG A 150 2.78 -10.49 12.25
C ARG A 150 3.27 -10.24 13.67
N TYR A 151 4.02 -9.15 13.87
CA TYR A 151 4.51 -8.70 15.16
C TYR A 151 4.09 -7.26 15.39
N SER A 152 3.31 -7.02 16.44
CA SER A 152 2.97 -5.66 16.88
C SER A 152 4.21 -5.05 17.52
N TRP A 153 4.84 -4.13 16.79
CA TRP A 153 6.00 -3.37 17.25
C TRP A 153 5.67 -1.87 17.25
N GLY A 154 5.71 -1.24 18.42
CA GLY A 154 5.36 0.17 18.57
C GLY A 154 3.88 0.45 18.24
N LYS A 155 3.63 1.20 17.15
CA LYS A 155 2.27 1.57 16.68
C LYS A 155 1.88 0.90 15.36
N LEU A 156 2.57 -0.17 14.96
CA LEU A 156 2.19 -0.96 13.78
C LEU A 156 0.95 -1.80 14.11
N ILE A 157 -0.22 -1.29 13.75
CA ILE A 157 -1.51 -1.96 13.86
C ILE A 157 -2.03 -2.33 12.48
N SER A 158 -3.02 -3.22 12.44
CA SER A 158 -3.74 -3.56 11.21
C SER A 158 -4.23 -2.29 10.50
N LYS A 159 -3.93 -2.18 9.21
CA LYS A 159 -4.35 -1.04 8.38
C LYS A 159 -4.56 -1.49 6.93
N THR A 160 -5.45 -0.83 6.22
CA THR A 160 -5.57 -0.97 4.76
C THR A 160 -4.68 0.06 4.08
N PHE A 161 -3.81 -0.40 3.18
CA PHE A 161 -3.09 0.48 2.27
C PHE A 161 -3.98 0.84 1.10
N GLU A 162 -4.22 2.13 0.93
CA GLU A 162 -5.03 2.71 -0.13
C GLU A 162 -4.12 3.44 -1.09
N ASN A 163 -4.26 3.14 -2.39
CA ASN A 163 -3.58 3.89 -3.45
C ASN A 163 -4.62 4.33 -4.47
N THR A 164 -4.56 5.59 -4.86
CA THR A 164 -5.37 6.16 -5.95
C THR A 164 -4.42 6.64 -7.04
N LEU A 165 -4.72 6.30 -8.28
CA LEU A 165 -3.97 6.77 -9.43
C LEU A 165 -4.93 7.12 -10.56
N ALA A 166 -4.69 8.25 -11.22
CA ALA A 166 -5.36 8.64 -12.46
C ALA A 166 -4.39 8.55 -13.64
N VAL A 167 -4.87 8.05 -14.78
CA VAL A 167 -4.11 7.99 -16.03
C VAL A 167 -5.00 8.32 -17.23
N THR A 168 -4.43 8.94 -18.25
CA THR A 168 -5.11 9.08 -19.54
C THR A 168 -5.08 7.75 -20.31
N PRO A 169 -6.17 7.36 -21.00
CA PRO A 169 -6.14 6.24 -21.93
C PRO A 169 -5.05 6.41 -23.01
N ARG A 170 -4.42 5.31 -23.43
CA ARG A 170 -3.27 5.35 -24.35
C ARG A 170 -3.62 5.10 -25.81
N PHE A 171 -4.68 4.33 -26.08
CA PHE A 171 -5.05 3.91 -27.46
C PHE A 171 -6.29 4.61 -28.01
N THR A 172 -7.05 5.29 -27.16
CA THR A 172 -8.31 5.96 -27.49
C THR A 172 -8.43 7.24 -26.66
N ALA A 173 -9.33 8.14 -27.03
CA ALA A 173 -9.64 9.32 -26.20
C ALA A 173 -10.43 8.95 -24.94
N LYS A 174 -11.27 7.90 -25.03
CA LYS A 174 -12.09 7.40 -23.91
C LYS A 174 -12.26 5.90 -24.00
N ILE A 175 -12.31 5.26 -22.83
CA ILE A 175 -12.59 3.83 -22.70
C ILE A 175 -14.06 3.68 -22.33
N THR A 176 -14.79 2.88 -23.08
CA THR A 176 -16.19 2.56 -22.80
C THR A 176 -16.31 1.17 -22.19
N ASN A 177 -17.16 1.03 -21.18
CA ASN A 177 -17.55 -0.28 -20.67
C ASN A 177 -18.82 -0.76 -21.41
N SER A 178 -18.78 -1.94 -22.04
CA SER A 178 -19.91 -2.47 -22.80
C SER A 178 -21.12 -2.87 -21.94
N ASP A 179 -20.90 -3.16 -20.66
CA ASP A 179 -21.96 -3.61 -19.74
C ASP A 179 -22.67 -2.45 -19.04
N GLN A 180 -22.11 -1.24 -19.12
CA GLN A 180 -22.59 -0.04 -18.41
C GLN A 180 -22.89 1.13 -19.36
N LEU A 181 -23.28 0.82 -20.61
CA LEU A 181 -23.61 1.80 -21.66
C LEU A 181 -24.87 2.62 -21.36
#